data_AF-A0A426Z215-F1
#
_entry.id   AF-A0A426Z215-F1
#
_cell.length_a   1.000
_cell.length_b   1.000
_cell.length_c   1.000
_cell.angle_alpha   90.00
_cell.angle_beta   90.00
_cell.angle_gamma   90.00
#
_symmetry.space_group_name_H-M   'P 1'
#
loop_
_entity.id
_entity.type
_entity.pdbx_description
1 polymer ?
#
loop_
_entity_poly.entity_id
_entity_poly.type
_entity_poly.pdbx_seq_one_letter_code
_entity_poly.pdbx_strand_id
1 'polypeptide(L)'
;MQVVNRRACIPSSWGRWLHQQQEEEKKKKKKKKKKKKKKKKKHQMLRLVEDDADTFAERAEMYYKKRPQLVSMIEDFRRAHRSLAVRYDQLKSGGAARRVAAPCRLDRSWARSISSNKGEVEPRNSASDSSSSEEDDPEQGGERRTRETPDADLGTLMMGEVERLKEENAALKSEIAGKDEEKRDVIRQLALSLQILTEERAGLRMYIKDGKKKKKKGAISEFGKLLRKLFGWQ
;
A
#
# COMPACT_ATOMS: atom_id res chain seq x y z
N MET A 1 -53.65 -33.08 4.91
CA MET A 1 -52.17 -32.93 4.96
C MET A 1 -51.82 -31.48 4.63
N GLN A 2 -51.56 -30.65 5.63
CA GLN A 2 -51.06 -29.29 5.38
C GLN A 2 -49.53 -29.34 5.33
N VAL A 3 -48.98 -29.03 4.15
CA VAL A 3 -47.54 -28.88 3.95
C VAL A 3 -47.13 -27.57 4.63
N VAL A 4 -46.59 -27.68 5.83
CA VAL A 4 -45.99 -26.55 6.56
C VAL A 4 -44.75 -26.11 5.79
N ASN A 5 -44.92 -25.08 4.96
CA ASN A 5 -43.84 -24.42 4.25
C ASN A 5 -43.00 -23.65 5.27
N ARG A 6 -41.96 -24.31 5.80
CA ARG A 6 -40.94 -23.68 6.65
C ARG A 6 -40.10 -22.75 5.78
N ARG A 7 -40.59 -21.53 5.52
CA ARG A 7 -39.73 -20.42 5.11
C ARG A 7 -38.75 -20.18 6.26
N ALA A 8 -37.54 -20.70 6.13
CA ALA A 8 -36.44 -20.40 7.03
C ALA A 8 -36.25 -18.88 7.04
N CYS A 9 -36.69 -18.26 8.14
CA CYS A 9 -36.47 -16.85 8.40
C CYS A 9 -34.96 -16.68 8.61
N ILE A 10 -34.23 -16.25 7.59
CA ILE A 10 -32.82 -15.85 7.73
C ILE A 10 -32.82 -14.73 8.78
N PRO A 11 -32.12 -14.87 9.92
CA PRO A 11 -32.11 -13.82 10.92
C PRO A 11 -31.56 -12.55 10.27
N SER A 12 -32.22 -11.42 10.49
CA SER A 12 -31.87 -10.14 9.85
C SER A 12 -30.40 -9.72 10.07
N SER A 13 -29.72 -10.26 11.09
CA SER A 13 -28.29 -10.10 11.32
C SER A 13 -27.39 -10.88 10.34
N TRP A 14 -27.78 -12.10 9.93
CA TRP A 14 -27.03 -12.93 8.98
C TRP A 14 -27.13 -12.37 7.56
N GLY A 15 -28.31 -11.86 7.18
CA GLY A 15 -28.51 -11.15 5.92
C GLY A 15 -27.67 -9.86 5.85
N ARG A 16 -27.67 -9.06 6.93
CA ARG A 16 -26.81 -7.86 7.04
C ARG A 16 -25.31 -8.21 7.01
N TRP A 17 -24.90 -9.27 7.70
CA TRP A 17 -23.52 -9.75 7.70
C TRP A 17 -23.09 -10.23 6.31
N LEU A 18 -23.91 -11.02 5.62
CA LEU A 18 -23.61 -11.50 4.27
C LEU A 18 -23.54 -10.35 3.26
N HIS A 19 -24.43 -9.37 3.39
CA HIS A 19 -24.40 -8.15 2.58
C HIS A 19 -23.14 -7.31 2.87
N GLN A 20 -22.73 -7.19 4.14
CA GLN A 20 -21.48 -6.55 4.52
C GLN A 20 -20.26 -7.27 3.95
N GLN A 21 -20.24 -8.60 3.98
CA GLN A 21 -19.16 -9.40 3.38
C GLN A 21 -19.06 -9.22 1.87
N GLN A 22 -20.21 -9.22 1.18
CA GLN A 22 -20.30 -8.92 -0.25
C GLN A 22 -19.75 -7.52 -0.57
N GLU A 23 -20.08 -6.51 0.24
CA GLU A 23 -19.58 -5.15 0.05
C GLU A 23 -18.07 -5.02 0.32
N GLU A 24 -17.53 -5.70 1.34
CA GLU A 24 -16.09 -5.71 1.60
C GLU A 24 -15.30 -6.39 0.47
N GLU A 25 -15.79 -7.51 -0.07
CA GLU A 25 -15.17 -8.16 -1.23
C GLU A 25 -15.25 -7.28 -2.49
N LYS A 26 -16.36 -6.58 -2.72
CA LYS A 26 -16.47 -5.56 -3.79
C LYS A 26 -15.47 -4.42 -3.57
N LYS A 27 -15.33 -3.89 -2.35
CA LYS A 27 -14.36 -2.84 -2.00
C LYS A 27 -12.93 -3.33 -2.22
N LYS A 28 -12.60 -4.54 -1.81
CA LYS A 28 -11.29 -5.19 -2.02
C LYS A 28 -10.98 -5.35 -3.50
N LYS A 29 -11.93 -5.82 -4.30
CA LYS A 29 -11.82 -5.90 -5.77
C LYS A 29 -11.61 -4.52 -6.40
N LYS A 30 -12.37 -3.50 -5.99
CA LYS A 30 -12.19 -2.10 -6.43
C LYS A 30 -10.80 -1.56 -6.07
N LYS A 31 -10.31 -1.79 -4.85
CA LYS A 31 -8.96 -1.42 -4.40
C LYS A 31 -7.88 -2.12 -5.25
N LYS A 32 -8.01 -3.43 -5.51
CA LYS A 32 -7.10 -4.21 -6.37
C LYS A 32 -7.04 -3.64 -7.79
N LYS A 33 -8.19 -3.34 -8.40
CA LYS A 33 -8.28 -2.69 -9.72
C LYS A 33 -7.60 -1.31 -9.73
N LYS A 34 -7.86 -0.46 -8.73
CA LYS A 34 -7.21 0.85 -8.59
C LYS A 34 -5.68 0.73 -8.47
N LYS A 35 -5.18 -0.19 -7.64
CA LYS A 35 -3.74 -0.48 -7.52
C LYS A 35 -3.13 -0.92 -8.86
N LYS A 36 -3.79 -1.83 -9.60
CA LYS A 36 -3.33 -2.26 -10.93
C LYS A 36 -3.27 -1.09 -11.93
N LYS A 37 -4.31 -0.22 -11.97
CA LYS A 37 -4.32 0.99 -12.82
C LYS A 37 -3.16 1.93 -12.48
N LYS A 38 -2.90 2.19 -11.19
CA LYS A 38 -1.76 2.99 -10.76
C LYS A 38 -0.42 2.38 -11.18
N LYS A 39 -0.25 1.07 -11.02
CA LYS A 39 0.95 0.36 -11.49
C LYS A 39 1.13 0.53 -13.01
N LYS A 40 0.08 0.32 -13.81
CA LYS A 40 0.15 0.51 -15.27
C LYS A 40 0.60 1.92 -15.66
N LYS A 41 0.06 2.96 -15.01
CA LYS A 41 0.50 4.36 -15.23
C LYS A 41 1.99 4.56 -14.91
N LYS A 42 2.48 4.01 -13.80
CA LYS A 42 3.90 4.08 -13.44
C LYS A 42 4.79 3.38 -14.48
N HIS A 43 4.41 2.20 -14.96
CA HIS A 43 5.17 1.49 -15.99
C HIS A 43 5.14 2.24 -17.32
N GLN A 44 4.03 2.91 -17.65
CA GLN A 44 3.96 3.76 -18.84
C GLN A 44 4.93 4.93 -18.74
N MET A 45 5.03 5.60 -17.58
CA MET A 45 6.00 6.67 -17.36
C MET A 45 7.44 6.15 -17.44
N LEU A 46 7.68 4.96 -16.90
CA LEU A 46 9.00 4.33 -16.91
C LEU A 46 9.45 3.99 -18.34
N ARG A 47 8.54 3.47 -19.17
CA ARG A 47 8.82 3.21 -20.59
C ARG A 47 9.23 4.46 -21.36
N LEU A 48 8.67 5.63 -21.06
CA LEU A 48 9.08 6.89 -21.70
C LEU A 48 10.56 7.25 -21.42
N VAL A 49 11.18 6.64 -20.40
CA VAL A 49 12.57 6.86 -19.98
C VAL A 49 13.48 5.71 -20.41
N GLU A 50 12.98 4.47 -20.42
CA GLU A 50 13.77 3.26 -20.65
C GLU A 50 13.98 2.89 -22.12
N ASP A 51 13.46 3.63 -23.10
CA ASP A 51 13.50 3.20 -24.50
C ASP A 51 14.94 2.97 -25.01
N ASP A 52 15.12 1.81 -25.67
CA ASP A 52 16.39 1.26 -26.15
C ASP A 52 16.96 2.15 -27.28
N ALA A 53 17.80 3.10 -26.90
CA ALA A 53 18.64 3.83 -27.83
C ALA A 53 20.04 3.21 -27.84
N ASP A 54 20.45 2.77 -29.04
CA ASP A 54 21.74 2.11 -29.28
C ASP A 54 22.92 3.07 -29.11
N THR A 55 22.67 4.40 -29.17
CA THR A 55 23.67 5.44 -28.95
C THR A 55 23.24 6.49 -27.91
N PHE A 56 24.22 7.12 -27.25
CA PHE A 56 23.97 8.14 -26.22
C PHE A 56 23.27 9.39 -26.77
N ALA A 57 23.70 9.85 -27.96
CA ALA A 57 23.12 11.03 -28.61
C ALA A 57 21.62 10.83 -28.90
N GLU A 58 21.27 9.67 -29.45
CA GLU A 58 19.89 9.29 -29.75
C GLU A 58 19.06 9.12 -28.47
N ARG A 59 19.64 8.57 -27.39
CA ARG A 59 18.99 8.50 -26.07
C ARG A 59 18.62 9.88 -25.55
N ALA A 60 19.56 10.83 -25.62
CA ALA A 60 19.35 12.21 -25.17
C ALA A 60 18.28 12.91 -26.02
N GLU A 61 18.34 12.76 -27.34
CA GLU A 61 17.35 13.34 -28.25
C GLU A 61 15.93 12.80 -27.97
N MET A 62 15.79 11.49 -27.83
CA MET A 62 14.50 10.85 -27.57
C MET A 62 13.94 11.24 -26.19
N TYR A 63 14.80 11.42 -25.18
CA TYR A 63 14.39 11.93 -23.88
C TYR A 63 13.77 13.33 -24.00
N TYR A 64 14.44 14.28 -24.65
CA TYR A 64 13.93 15.66 -24.75
C TYR A 64 12.62 15.74 -25.53
N LYS A 65 12.42 14.89 -26.55
CA LYS A 65 11.14 14.76 -27.27
C LYS A 65 10.00 14.25 -26.37
N LYS A 66 10.26 13.27 -25.49
CA LYS A 66 9.24 12.65 -24.61
C LYS A 66 9.03 13.36 -23.27
N ARG A 67 10.00 14.20 -22.87
CA ARG A 67 9.98 14.98 -21.64
C ARG A 67 8.66 15.71 -21.35
N PRO A 68 8.02 16.44 -22.30
CA PRO A 68 6.76 17.13 -22.02
C PRO A 68 5.64 16.17 -21.59
N GLN A 69 5.54 15.01 -22.24
CA GLN A 69 4.56 13.97 -21.90
C GLN A 69 4.82 13.39 -20.51
N LEU A 70 6.09 13.10 -20.19
CA LEU A 70 6.49 12.57 -18.89
C LEU A 70 6.19 13.55 -17.76
N VAL A 71 6.53 14.84 -17.94
CA VAL A 71 6.26 15.91 -16.98
C VAL A 71 4.76 16.02 -16.70
N SER A 72 3.92 16.07 -17.74
CA SER A 72 2.46 16.12 -17.59
C SER A 72 1.91 14.96 -16.76
N MET A 73 2.34 13.72 -17.04
CA MET A 73 1.90 12.54 -16.28
C MET A 73 2.32 12.59 -14.79
N ILE A 74 3.52 13.11 -14.50
CA ILE A 74 4.04 13.28 -13.14
C ILE A 74 3.26 14.36 -12.39
N GLU A 75 3.01 15.49 -13.03
CA GLU A 75 2.26 16.62 -12.46
C GLU A 75 0.85 16.20 -12.07
N ASP A 76 0.15 15.48 -12.94
CA ASP A 76 -1.16 14.90 -12.67
C ASP A 76 -1.14 13.97 -11.45
N PHE A 77 -0.14 13.09 -11.37
CA PHE A 77 0.00 12.17 -10.25
C PHE A 77 0.24 12.92 -8.93
N ARG A 78 1.12 13.92 -8.96
CA ARG A 78 1.44 14.78 -7.80
C ARG A 78 0.23 15.63 -7.40
N ARG A 79 -0.50 16.21 -8.34
CA ARG A 79 -1.72 17.00 -8.09
C ARG A 79 -2.80 16.13 -7.44
N ALA A 80 -3.01 14.92 -7.93
CA ALA A 80 -3.95 13.96 -7.34
C ALA A 80 -3.55 13.50 -5.93
N HIS A 81 -2.25 13.32 -5.67
CA HIS A 81 -1.77 12.96 -4.33
C HIS A 81 -1.94 14.10 -3.33
N ARG A 82 -1.59 15.33 -3.74
CA ARG A 82 -1.78 16.54 -2.92
C ARG A 82 -3.25 16.76 -2.57
N SER A 83 -4.16 16.66 -3.54
CA SER A 83 -5.60 16.82 -3.26
C SER A 83 -6.18 15.74 -2.35
N LEU A 84 -5.60 14.53 -2.34
CA LEU A 84 -5.98 13.49 -1.41
C LEU A 84 -5.49 13.79 0.01
N ALA A 85 -4.23 14.23 0.16
CA ALA A 85 -3.67 14.63 1.44
C ALA A 85 -4.46 15.78 2.07
N VAL A 86 -4.72 16.84 1.30
CA VAL A 86 -5.52 18.00 1.76
C VAL A 86 -6.90 17.58 2.29
N ARG A 87 -7.60 16.69 1.58
CA ARG A 87 -8.90 16.17 2.05
C ARG A 87 -8.78 15.30 3.30
N TYR A 88 -7.69 14.56 3.44
CA TYR A 88 -7.44 13.77 4.63
C TYR A 88 -7.20 14.67 5.85
N ASP A 89 -6.43 15.73 5.69
CA ASP A 89 -6.19 16.72 6.74
C ASP A 89 -7.48 17.45 7.13
N GLN A 90 -8.33 17.78 6.15
CA GLN A 90 -9.68 18.32 6.38
C GLN A 90 -10.59 17.36 7.15
N LEU A 91 -10.56 16.06 6.85
CA LEU A 91 -11.35 15.06 7.58
C LEU A 91 -10.81 14.84 8.99
N LYS A 92 -9.48 14.84 9.15
CA LYS A 92 -8.81 14.65 10.43
C LYS A 92 -9.01 15.85 11.36
N SER A 93 -8.95 17.07 10.83
CA SER A 93 -9.25 18.30 11.56
C SER A 93 -10.76 18.48 11.78
N GLY A 94 -11.60 18.16 10.80
CA GLY A 94 -13.07 18.25 10.90
C GLY A 94 -13.70 17.27 11.89
N GLY A 95 -13.05 16.15 12.19
CA GLY A 95 -13.46 15.21 13.25
C GLY A 95 -13.08 15.65 14.66
N ALA A 96 -12.08 16.52 14.81
CA ALA A 96 -11.63 17.08 16.09
C ALA A 96 -12.22 18.47 16.38
N ALA A 97 -12.66 19.20 15.35
CA ALA A 97 -13.13 20.59 15.44
C ALA A 97 -14.60 20.76 15.89
N ARG A 98 -15.14 19.85 16.73
CA ARG A 98 -16.37 20.11 17.50
C ARG A 98 -16.10 20.55 18.94
N ARG A 99 -14.88 21.01 19.25
CA ARG A 99 -14.60 21.74 20.48
C ARG A 99 -13.87 23.04 20.15
N VAL A 100 -14.64 24.11 20.32
CA VAL A 100 -14.24 25.51 20.51
C VAL A 100 -13.60 26.19 19.30
N ALA A 101 -14.35 27.19 18.81
CA ALA A 101 -13.87 28.21 17.90
C ALA A 101 -12.63 28.91 18.48
N ALA A 102 -11.52 28.84 17.75
CA ALA A 102 -10.46 29.83 17.81
C ALA A 102 -9.90 29.96 16.38
N PRO A 103 -9.87 31.16 15.77
CA PRO A 103 -9.15 31.39 14.53
C PRO A 103 -7.65 31.33 14.84
N CYS A 104 -7.10 30.12 14.88
CA CYS A 104 -5.66 29.97 14.87
C CYS A 104 -5.17 30.38 13.49
N ARG A 105 -4.74 31.64 13.40
CA ARG A 105 -3.80 32.13 12.39
C ARG A 105 -2.65 31.14 12.38
N LEU A 106 -2.62 30.25 11.39
CA LEU A 106 -1.47 29.38 11.18
C LEU A 106 -0.30 30.32 10.89
N ASP A 107 0.58 30.40 11.88
CA ASP A 107 1.79 31.18 11.88
C ASP A 107 2.57 30.94 10.58
N ARG A 108 2.85 32.07 9.93
CA ARG A 108 3.60 32.22 8.69
C ARG A 108 5.09 32.10 9.01
N SER A 109 5.50 31.00 9.65
CA SER A 109 6.89 30.78 10.07
C SER A 109 7.71 30.04 9.01
N TRP A 110 7.10 29.19 8.17
CA TRP A 110 7.84 28.51 7.09
C TRP A 110 8.28 29.44 5.95
N ALA A 111 7.67 30.61 5.81
CA ALA A 111 7.99 31.60 4.78
C ALA A 111 9.15 32.55 5.17
N ARG A 112 9.66 32.45 6.40
CA ARG A 112 10.67 33.40 6.93
C ARG A 112 12.12 32.92 6.80
N SER A 113 12.35 31.71 6.28
CA SER A 113 13.70 31.17 6.06
C SER A 113 14.26 31.44 4.66
N ILE A 114 13.52 32.16 3.80
CA ILE A 114 14.02 32.67 2.51
C ILE A 114 13.85 34.19 2.49
N SER A 115 14.38 34.88 3.51
CA SER A 115 14.54 36.34 3.46
C SER A 115 15.54 36.81 4.51
N SER A 116 16.78 36.38 4.35
CA SER A 116 17.96 37.12 4.81
C SER A 116 18.95 37.16 3.66
N ASN A 117 18.61 37.92 2.63
CA ASN A 117 19.61 38.77 1.98
C ASN A 117 18.88 39.99 1.44
N LYS A 118 19.12 41.11 2.09
CA LYS A 118 18.59 42.43 1.76
C LYS A 118 19.54 43.00 0.70
N GLY A 119 19.17 42.91 -0.57
CA GLY A 119 19.78 43.62 -1.68
C GLY A 119 18.65 44.20 -2.51
N GLU A 120 18.48 45.51 -2.42
CA GLU A 120 17.47 46.31 -3.09
C GLU A 120 17.61 46.21 -4.62
N VAL A 121 16.53 45.92 -5.34
CA VAL A 121 16.13 46.65 -6.56
C VAL A 121 14.70 46.28 -6.98
N GLU A 122 13.89 47.32 -7.19
CA GLU A 122 12.53 47.34 -7.76
C GLU A 122 12.46 46.75 -9.19
N PRO A 123 11.34 46.12 -9.62
CA PRO A 123 11.13 45.76 -11.00
C PRO A 123 10.27 46.82 -11.72
N ARG A 124 10.89 47.65 -12.57
CA ARG A 124 10.14 48.42 -13.58
C ARG A 124 10.00 47.57 -14.85
N ASN A 125 8.76 47.23 -15.17
CA ASN A 125 8.36 46.87 -16.53
C ASN A 125 8.55 48.09 -17.45
N SER A 126 9.27 47.91 -18.54
CA SER A 126 9.07 48.70 -19.76
C SER A 126 9.44 47.86 -20.98
N ALA A 127 8.46 47.72 -21.87
CA ALA A 127 8.57 47.22 -23.23
C ALA A 127 9.36 48.19 -24.13
N SER A 128 9.62 47.76 -25.39
CA SER A 128 10.24 48.48 -26.53
C SER A 128 11.77 48.56 -26.49
N ASP A 129 12.55 48.48 -27.57
CA ASP A 129 12.38 48.16 -28.99
C ASP A 129 13.83 47.96 -29.53
N SER A 130 13.93 47.27 -30.66
CA SER A 130 15.03 47.14 -31.63
C SER A 130 16.34 47.92 -31.39
N SER A 131 17.46 47.21 -31.57
CA SER A 131 18.43 47.60 -32.60
C SER A 131 19.31 46.42 -33.02
N SER A 132 19.34 46.20 -34.33
CA SER A 132 20.27 45.35 -35.07
C SER A 132 21.68 45.89 -34.97
N SER A 133 22.67 45.01 -34.81
CA SER A 133 24.05 45.21 -35.28
C SER A 133 24.70 43.85 -35.51
N GLU A 134 25.01 43.60 -36.77
CA GLU A 134 25.98 42.61 -37.25
C GLU A 134 27.37 43.11 -36.90
N GLU A 135 28.21 42.31 -36.24
CA GLU A 135 29.67 42.48 -36.28
C GLU A 135 30.38 41.11 -36.30
N ASP A 136 31.29 41.03 -37.28
CA ASP A 136 32.28 40.05 -37.70
C ASP A 136 32.76 38.91 -36.78
N ASP A 137 32.96 37.76 -37.41
CA ASP A 137 33.78 36.63 -36.96
C ASP A 137 35.21 36.80 -37.50
N PRO A 138 36.25 36.66 -36.65
CA PRO A 138 37.41 35.93 -37.12
C PRO A 138 37.88 34.84 -36.14
N GLU A 139 37.99 33.61 -36.67
CA GLU A 139 38.77 32.52 -36.10
C GLU A 139 40.22 32.94 -35.79
N GLN A 140 40.66 32.74 -34.53
CA GLN A 140 42.02 32.25 -34.30
C GLN A 140 42.18 31.61 -32.92
N GLY A 141 42.80 30.43 -32.93
CA GLY A 141 43.04 29.59 -31.77
C GLY A 141 44.02 30.19 -30.76
N GLY A 142 43.91 29.71 -29.53
CA GLY A 142 44.83 30.01 -28.44
C GLY A 142 44.33 29.43 -27.13
N GLU A 143 45.00 28.38 -26.65
CA GLU A 143 44.85 27.77 -25.34
C GLU A 143 44.48 28.75 -24.22
N ARG A 144 43.42 28.46 -23.46
CA ARG A 144 43.42 28.77 -22.02
C ARG A 144 42.37 28.01 -21.23
N ARG A 145 42.91 27.34 -20.19
CA ARG A 145 42.32 27.06 -18.88
C ARG A 145 41.43 25.82 -18.81
N THR A 146 42.04 24.73 -18.34
CA THR A 146 41.45 23.81 -17.38
C THR A 146 40.66 24.62 -16.34
N ARG A 147 39.34 24.70 -16.53
CA ARG A 147 38.41 25.10 -15.47
C ARG A 147 38.27 23.88 -14.57
N GLU A 148 38.98 23.88 -13.46
CA GLU A 148 38.66 22.98 -12.35
C GLU A 148 37.22 23.27 -11.93
N THR A 149 36.35 22.30 -12.15
CA THR A 149 34.94 22.38 -11.83
C THR A 149 34.77 22.12 -10.33
N PRO A 150 34.14 23.02 -9.56
CA PRO A 150 33.72 22.71 -8.19
C PRO A 150 32.55 21.70 -8.13
N ASP A 151 32.08 21.18 -9.28
CA ASP A 151 30.99 20.18 -9.38
C ASP A 151 31.38 18.78 -8.86
N ALA A 152 32.66 18.47 -8.70
CA ALA A 152 33.10 17.17 -8.19
C ALA A 152 32.71 16.95 -6.71
N ASP A 153 32.66 18.01 -5.90
CA ASP A 153 32.41 17.95 -4.46
C ASP A 153 30.94 17.64 -4.11
N LEU A 154 30.00 18.32 -4.78
CA LEU A 154 28.56 18.07 -4.60
C LEU A 154 28.14 16.71 -5.14
N GLY A 155 28.73 16.27 -6.25
CA GLY A 155 28.51 14.93 -6.80
C GLY A 155 28.96 13.83 -5.84
N THR A 156 30.09 14.03 -5.16
CA THR A 156 30.64 13.08 -4.19
C THR A 156 29.77 13.00 -2.94
N LEU A 157 29.26 14.13 -2.44
CA LEU A 157 28.33 14.18 -1.30
C LEU A 157 26.96 13.55 -1.61
N MET A 158 26.40 13.80 -2.80
CA MET A 158 25.15 13.15 -3.24
C MET A 158 25.31 11.63 -3.38
N MET A 159 26.44 11.17 -3.92
CA MET A 159 26.72 9.74 -4.06
C MET A 159 26.87 9.06 -2.69
N GLY A 160 27.58 9.69 -1.75
CA GLY A 160 27.70 9.19 -0.37
C GLY A 160 26.36 9.13 0.36
N GLU A 161 25.50 10.14 0.20
CA GLU A 161 24.16 10.13 0.81
C GLU A 161 23.25 9.06 0.19
N VAL A 162 23.35 8.83 -1.12
CA VAL A 162 22.64 7.73 -1.79
C VAL A 162 23.12 6.37 -1.30
N GLU A 163 24.41 6.21 -1.03
CA GLU A 163 24.99 4.99 -0.48
C GLU A 163 24.51 4.74 0.95
N ARG A 164 24.58 5.75 1.82
CA ARG A 164 24.04 5.71 3.18
C ARG A 164 22.54 5.34 3.20
N LEU A 165 21.74 5.96 2.33
CA LEU A 165 20.31 5.64 2.20
C LEU A 165 20.05 4.23 1.66
N LYS A 166 20.95 3.67 0.86
CA LYS A 166 20.87 2.26 0.41
C LYS A 166 21.14 1.31 1.56
N GLU A 167 22.13 1.60 2.40
CA GLU A 167 22.47 0.81 3.58
C GLU A 167 21.32 0.81 4.60
N GLU A 168 20.74 1.98 4.91
CA GLU A 168 19.57 2.07 5.79
C GLU A 168 18.37 1.29 5.23
N ASN A 169 18.12 1.36 3.91
CA ASN A 169 17.07 0.57 3.28
C ASN A 169 17.38 -0.94 3.33
N ALA A 170 18.65 -1.35 3.24
CA ALA A 170 19.05 -2.74 3.37
C ALA A 170 18.85 -3.24 4.81
N ALA A 171 19.22 -2.45 5.81
CA ALA A 171 19.02 -2.74 7.23
C ALA A 171 17.53 -2.91 7.56
N LEU A 172 16.69 -1.95 7.14
CA LEU A 172 15.23 -2.02 7.34
C LEU A 172 14.61 -3.23 6.64
N LYS A 173 15.08 -3.60 5.44
CA LYS A 173 14.63 -4.81 4.74
C LYS A 173 15.00 -6.08 5.51
N SER A 174 16.21 -6.14 6.09
CA SER A 174 16.66 -7.25 6.92
C SER A 174 15.79 -7.38 8.19
N GLU A 175 15.51 -6.25 8.86
CA GLU A 175 14.66 -6.25 10.06
C GLU A 175 13.23 -6.71 9.75
N ILE A 176 12.66 -6.27 8.63
CA ILE A 176 11.34 -6.75 8.17
C ILE A 176 11.37 -8.27 7.92
N ALA A 177 12.43 -8.77 7.29
CA ALA A 177 12.58 -10.20 7.01
C ALA A 177 12.66 -11.03 8.32
N GLY A 178 13.37 -10.53 9.34
CA GLY A 178 13.43 -11.15 10.67
C GLY A 178 12.07 -11.22 11.35
N LYS A 179 11.36 -10.09 11.44
CA LYS A 179 9.99 -10.03 12.03
C LYS A 179 9.00 -10.92 11.28
N ASP A 180 9.18 -11.12 9.99
CA ASP A 180 8.33 -12.02 9.22
C ASP A 180 8.66 -13.50 9.48
N GLU A 181 9.90 -13.86 9.85
CA GLU A 181 10.21 -15.23 10.31
C GLU A 181 9.59 -15.49 11.70
N GLU A 182 9.67 -14.54 12.63
CA GLU A 182 9.02 -14.67 13.95
C GLU A 182 7.51 -14.90 13.82
N LYS A 183 6.85 -14.14 12.93
CA LYS A 183 5.42 -14.37 12.63
C LYS A 183 5.17 -15.73 12.01
N ARG A 184 6.07 -16.21 11.14
CA ARG A 184 5.98 -17.58 10.57
C ARG A 184 6.07 -18.63 11.68
N ASP A 185 6.98 -18.47 12.63
CA ASP A 185 7.14 -19.39 13.75
C ASP A 185 5.93 -19.44 14.68
N VAL A 186 5.36 -18.28 15.02
CA VAL A 186 4.11 -18.23 15.81
C VAL A 186 2.97 -18.93 15.08
N ILE A 187 2.85 -18.75 13.76
CA ILE A 187 1.84 -19.45 12.95
C ILE A 187 2.08 -20.96 12.99
N ARG A 188 3.34 -21.42 12.87
CA ARG A 188 3.69 -22.86 12.97
C ARG A 188 3.30 -23.42 14.34
N GLN A 189 3.66 -22.73 15.42
CA GLN A 189 3.32 -23.15 16.79
C GLN A 189 1.81 -23.24 17.00
N LEU A 190 1.06 -22.21 16.60
CA LEU A 190 -0.40 -22.22 16.70
C LEU A 190 -1.03 -23.33 15.84
N ALA A 191 -0.49 -23.60 14.65
CA ALA A 191 -0.95 -24.69 13.81
C ALA A 191 -0.75 -26.06 14.47
N LEU A 192 0.40 -26.28 15.13
CA LEU A 192 0.66 -27.50 15.90
C LEU A 192 -0.32 -27.64 17.07
N SER A 193 -0.55 -26.57 17.85
CA SER A 193 -1.53 -26.59 18.94
C SER A 193 -2.94 -26.87 18.43
N LEU A 194 -3.34 -26.28 17.31
CA LEU A 194 -4.63 -26.56 16.68
C LEU A 194 -4.74 -28.01 16.23
N GLN A 195 -3.68 -28.58 15.66
CA GLN A 195 -3.66 -29.98 15.24
C GLN A 195 -3.90 -30.91 16.43
N ILE A 196 -3.14 -30.75 17.53
CA ILE A 196 -3.31 -31.55 18.76
C ILE A 196 -4.75 -31.44 19.27
N LEU A 197 -5.28 -30.22 19.39
CA LEU A 197 -6.67 -30.01 19.84
C LEU A 197 -7.70 -30.64 18.90
N THR A 198 -7.45 -30.67 17.59
CA THR A 198 -8.34 -31.37 16.66
C THR A 198 -8.30 -32.88 16.81
N GLU A 199 -7.12 -33.45 17.06
CA GLU A 199 -6.92 -34.89 17.32
C GLU A 199 -7.58 -35.31 18.64
N GLU A 200 -7.36 -34.57 19.73
CA GLU A 200 -8.00 -34.80 21.03
C GLU A 200 -9.53 -34.74 20.91
N ARG A 201 -10.06 -33.71 20.22
CA ARG A 201 -11.50 -33.60 19.96
C ARG A 201 -12.02 -34.78 19.14
N ALA A 202 -11.25 -35.31 18.20
CA ALA A 202 -11.62 -36.50 17.45
C ALA A 202 -11.64 -37.75 18.34
N GLY A 203 -10.62 -37.92 19.19
CA GLY A 203 -10.55 -39.00 20.18
C GLY A 203 -11.74 -39.01 21.15
N LEU A 204 -12.06 -37.85 21.74
CA LEU A 204 -13.22 -37.71 22.62
C LEU A 204 -14.54 -38.04 21.91
N ARG A 205 -14.70 -37.63 20.65
CA ARG A 205 -15.88 -37.99 19.84
C ARG A 205 -15.99 -39.49 19.63
N MET A 206 -14.89 -40.21 19.44
CA MET A 206 -14.90 -41.67 19.33
C MET A 206 -15.30 -42.32 20.66
N TYR A 207 -14.70 -41.89 21.77
CA TYR A 207 -15.02 -42.42 23.09
C TYR A 207 -16.51 -42.27 23.44
N ILE A 208 -17.10 -41.11 23.14
CA ILE A 208 -18.53 -40.85 23.32
C ILE A 208 -19.39 -41.77 22.44
N LYS A 209 -19.02 -41.97 21.17
CA LYS A 209 -19.76 -42.87 20.26
C LYS A 209 -19.72 -44.31 20.75
N ASP A 210 -18.57 -44.78 21.22
CA ASP A 210 -18.41 -46.16 21.68
C ASP A 210 -19.10 -46.39 23.03
N GLY A 211 -19.06 -45.41 23.94
CA GLY A 211 -19.87 -45.43 25.16
C GLY A 211 -21.38 -45.52 24.88
N LYS A 212 -21.88 -44.76 23.89
CA LYS A 212 -23.30 -44.83 23.47
C LYS A 212 -23.65 -46.19 22.85
N LYS A 213 -22.78 -46.76 22.03
CA LYS A 213 -22.98 -48.11 21.45
C LYS A 213 -23.02 -49.19 22.53
N LYS A 214 -22.10 -49.15 23.50
CA LYS A 214 -22.06 -50.09 24.63
C LYS A 214 -23.31 -50.01 25.49
N LYS A 215 -23.76 -48.79 25.86
CA LYS A 215 -25.01 -48.58 26.60
C LYS A 215 -26.24 -49.12 25.84
N LYS A 216 -26.34 -48.88 24.54
CA LYS A 216 -27.43 -49.44 23.70
C LYS A 216 -27.40 -50.97 23.67
N LYS A 217 -26.23 -51.59 23.46
CA LYS A 217 -26.10 -53.06 23.44
C LYS A 217 -26.44 -53.69 24.80
N GLY A 218 -25.99 -53.09 25.90
CA GLY A 218 -26.33 -53.53 27.26
C GLY A 218 -27.81 -53.41 27.55
N ALA A 219 -28.44 -52.27 27.23
CA ALA A 219 -29.87 -52.07 27.40
C ALA A 219 -30.71 -53.07 26.59
N ILE A 220 -30.34 -53.34 25.34
CA ILE A 220 -31.02 -54.34 24.48
C ILE A 220 -30.84 -55.75 25.05
N SER A 221 -29.64 -56.08 25.55
CA SER A 221 -29.36 -57.40 26.13
C SER A 221 -30.13 -57.64 27.43
N GLU A 222 -30.14 -56.67 28.35
CA GLU A 222 -30.89 -56.75 29.61
C GLU A 222 -32.40 -56.79 29.37
N PHE A 223 -32.90 -55.95 28.45
CA PHE A 223 -34.31 -55.98 28.05
C PHE A 223 -34.70 -57.34 27.45
N GLY A 224 -33.86 -57.93 26.61
CA GLY A 224 -34.08 -59.27 26.06
C GLY A 224 -34.07 -60.39 27.12
N LYS A 225 -33.20 -60.29 28.13
CA LYS A 225 -33.22 -61.21 29.28
C LYS A 225 -34.51 -61.09 30.10
N LEU A 226 -34.99 -59.86 30.29
CA LEU A 226 -36.21 -59.58 31.06
C LEU A 226 -37.46 -60.06 30.31
N LEU A 227 -37.52 -59.86 28.99
CA LEU A 227 -38.58 -60.42 28.15
C LEU A 227 -38.62 -61.94 28.15
N ARG A 228 -37.48 -62.63 28.06
CA ARG A 228 -37.43 -64.10 28.17
C ARG A 228 -37.97 -64.61 29.51
N LYS A 229 -37.64 -63.93 30.61
CA LYS A 229 -38.18 -64.25 31.94
C LYS A 229 -39.69 -64.02 32.05
N LEU A 230 -40.20 -62.96 31.42
CA LEU A 230 -41.62 -62.60 31.49
C LEU A 230 -42.52 -63.53 30.66
N PHE A 231 -42.02 -64.01 29.51
CA PHE A 231 -42.79 -64.81 28.56
C PHE A 231 -42.46 -66.31 28.59
N GLY A 232 -41.57 -66.77 29.48
CA GLY A 232 -41.27 -68.20 29.66
C GLY A 232 -40.60 -68.87 28.46
N TRP A 233 -40.02 -68.10 27.54
CA TRP A 233 -39.27 -68.65 26.41
C TRP A 233 -37.88 -69.10 26.90
N GLN A 234 -37.70 -70.41 26.99
CA GLN A 234 -36.41 -71.06 27.28
C GLN A 234 -35.55 -71.15 26.01
#